data_AF-A0A1H4M644-F1
#
_entry.id   AF-A0A1H4M644-F1
#
_cell.length_a   1.000
_cell.length_b   1.000
_cell.length_c   1.000
_cell.angle_alpha   90.00
_cell.angle_beta   90.00
_cell.angle_gamma   90.00
#
_symmetry.space_group_name_H-M   'P 1'
#
loop_
_entity.id
_entity.type
_entity.pdbx_description
1 polymer ?
#
loop_
_entity_poly.entity_id
_entity_poly.type
_entity_poly.pdbx_seq_one_letter_code
_entity_poly.pdbx_strand_id
1 'polypeptide(L)'
;MKAQDFIADRLQACLPDGVPPAYREIVSASFEGSGANRKAVADLIMIDGHPATVEISTWGLMPQRYTSLPGGHLSFEDGRWQRINPETLEPFPAQGDFLATLTAPREGEERE
;
A
#
# COMPACT_ATOMS: atom_id res chain seq x y z
N MET A 1 0.68 -25.65 -0.60
CA MET A 1 0.94 -24.22 -0.37
C MET A 1 -0.37 -23.55 -0.01
N LYS A 2 -0.42 -22.78 1.10
CA LYS A 2 -1.62 -22.02 1.48
C LYS A 2 -1.66 -20.70 0.71
N ALA A 3 -2.85 -20.11 0.58
CA ALA A 3 -3.01 -18.81 -0.09
C ALA A 3 -2.20 -17.70 0.61
N GLN A 4 -2.17 -17.73 1.95
CA GLN A 4 -1.38 -16.80 2.76
C GLN A 4 0.11 -16.86 2.44
N ASP A 5 0.70 -18.08 2.40
CA ASP A 5 2.12 -18.26 2.07
C ASP A 5 2.41 -17.79 0.64
N PHE A 6 1.53 -18.11 -0.31
CA PHE A 6 1.68 -17.68 -1.71
C PHE A 6 1.67 -16.15 -1.84
N ILE A 7 0.76 -15.47 -1.14
CA ILE A 7 0.66 -14.01 -1.18
C ILE A 7 1.87 -13.38 -0.50
N ALA A 8 2.30 -13.89 0.65
CA ALA A 8 3.48 -13.39 1.35
C ALA A 8 4.75 -13.50 0.47
N ASP A 9 4.97 -14.66 -0.13
CA ASP A 9 6.10 -14.92 -1.03
C ASP A 9 6.08 -13.98 -2.25
N ARG A 10 4.91 -13.81 -2.88
CA ARG A 10 4.76 -12.94 -4.06
C ARG A 10 4.96 -11.46 -3.75
N LEU A 11 4.39 -10.97 -2.66
CA LEU A 11 4.58 -9.59 -2.24
C LEU A 11 6.04 -9.31 -1.89
N GLN A 12 6.73 -10.26 -1.25
CA GLN A 12 8.16 -10.14 -0.94
C GLN A 12 9.03 -10.18 -2.20
N ALA A 13 8.72 -11.04 -3.16
CA ALA A 13 9.47 -11.16 -4.42
C ALA A 13 9.40 -9.91 -5.30
N CYS A 14 8.45 -9.00 -5.06
CA CYS A 14 8.37 -7.71 -5.72
C CYS A 14 9.24 -6.63 -5.06
N LEU A 15 9.92 -6.95 -3.95
CA LEU A 15 10.75 -6.02 -3.21
C LEU A 15 12.24 -6.34 -3.41
N PRO A 16 13.12 -5.32 -3.35
CA PRO A 16 14.56 -5.55 -3.27
C PRO A 16 14.94 -6.38 -2.04
N ASP A 17 16.08 -7.06 -2.12
CA ASP A 17 16.62 -7.84 -1.00
C ASP A 17 16.76 -6.97 0.26
N GLY A 18 16.26 -7.48 1.39
CA GLY A 18 16.32 -6.81 2.69
C GLY A 18 15.21 -5.77 2.94
N VAL A 19 14.37 -5.46 1.95
CA VAL A 19 13.21 -4.58 2.16
C VAL A 19 12.06 -5.39 2.79
N PRO A 20 11.55 -5.00 3.98
CA PRO A 20 10.44 -5.71 4.62
C PRO A 20 9.14 -5.46 3.85
N PRO A 21 8.13 -6.35 3.98
CA PRO A 21 6.84 -6.16 3.33
C PRO A 21 6.16 -4.86 3.77
N ALA A 22 5.39 -4.26 2.87
CA ALA A 22 4.61 -3.03 3.13
C ALA A 22 3.35 -3.28 3.99
N TYR A 23 3.15 -4.50 4.48
CA TYR A 23 2.05 -4.88 5.36
C TYR A 23 2.57 -5.45 6.68
N ARG A 24 1.77 -5.28 7.73
CA ARG A 24 2.01 -5.84 9.07
C ARG A 24 1.42 -7.24 9.22
N GLU A 25 0.24 -7.47 8.63
CA GLU A 25 -0.51 -8.71 8.82
C GLU A 25 -1.32 -9.07 7.56
N ILE A 26 -1.43 -10.37 7.26
CA ILE A 26 -2.41 -10.92 6.32
C ILE A 26 -3.59 -11.44 7.15
N VAL A 27 -4.72 -10.73 7.09
CA VAL A 27 -5.92 -11.04 7.88
C VAL A 27 -6.67 -12.23 7.30
N SER A 28 -6.81 -12.25 5.98
CA SER A 28 -7.52 -13.30 5.24
C SER A 28 -6.76 -13.57 3.95
N ALA A 29 -6.81 -14.82 3.47
CA ALA A 29 -6.26 -15.17 2.17
C ALA A 29 -7.01 -16.37 1.60
N SER A 30 -7.41 -16.28 0.33
CA SER A 30 -8.06 -17.38 -0.38
C SER A 30 -7.61 -17.45 -1.83
N PHE A 31 -7.76 -18.62 -2.45
CA PHE A 31 -7.67 -18.75 -3.90
C PHE A 31 -9.08 -18.69 -4.47
N GLU A 32 -9.28 -17.81 -5.44
CA GLU A 32 -10.54 -17.65 -6.15
C GLU A 32 -10.39 -18.01 -7.62
N GLY A 33 -11.49 -18.42 -8.25
CA GLY A 33 -11.52 -18.83 -9.65
C GLY A 33 -10.86 -20.18 -9.93
N SER A 34 -10.68 -20.50 -11.22
CA SER A 34 -10.09 -21.76 -11.67
C SER A 34 -9.34 -21.59 -12.99
N GLY A 35 -8.43 -22.53 -13.28
CA GLY A 35 -7.63 -22.52 -14.51
C GLY A 35 -6.82 -21.23 -14.69
N ALA A 36 -6.88 -20.66 -15.89
CA ALA A 36 -6.19 -19.42 -16.25
C ALA A 36 -6.69 -18.18 -15.50
N ASN A 37 -7.90 -18.23 -14.92
CA ASN A 37 -8.50 -17.12 -14.16
C ASN A 37 -8.30 -17.27 -12.65
N ARG A 38 -7.50 -18.26 -12.21
CA ARG A 38 -7.23 -18.46 -10.79
C ARG A 38 -6.38 -17.30 -10.25
N LYS A 39 -6.83 -16.70 -9.15
CA LYS A 39 -6.15 -15.61 -8.44
C LYS A 39 -6.09 -15.91 -6.94
N ALA A 40 -5.14 -15.30 -6.25
CA ALA A 40 -5.09 -15.26 -4.80
C ALA A 40 -5.59 -13.88 -4.36
N VAL A 41 -6.52 -13.84 -3.41
CA VAL A 41 -7.07 -12.59 -2.86
C VAL A 41 -6.78 -12.57 -1.37
N ALA A 42 -6.34 -11.42 -0.85
CA ALA A 42 -6.12 -11.23 0.58
C ALA A 42 -6.52 -9.85 1.05
N ASP A 43 -7.01 -9.83 2.29
CA ASP A 43 -7.11 -8.63 3.10
C ASP A 43 -5.87 -8.51 4.00
N LEU A 44 -5.29 -7.33 4.02
CA LEU A 44 -4.05 -6.99 4.70
C LEU A 44 -4.30 -5.85 5.70
N ILE A 45 -3.50 -5.81 6.76
CA ILE A 45 -3.26 -4.60 7.54
C ILE A 45 -1.90 -4.06 7.13
N MET A 46 -1.87 -2.84 6.58
CA MET A 46 -0.65 -2.17 6.13
C MET A 46 0.24 -1.78 7.32
N ILE A 47 1.52 -1.43 7.07
CA ILE A 47 2.46 -1.06 8.14
C ILE A 47 2.00 0.12 9.01
N ASP A 48 1.18 1.01 8.45
CA ASP A 48 0.59 2.18 9.10
C ASP A 48 -0.78 1.90 9.73
N GLY A 49 -1.26 0.65 9.69
CA GLY A 49 -2.51 0.22 10.29
C GLY A 49 -3.75 0.34 9.40
N HIS A 50 -3.63 0.90 8.19
CA HIS A 50 -4.78 0.95 7.27
C HIS A 50 -5.06 -0.43 6.67
N PRO A 51 -6.33 -0.81 6.46
CA PRO A 51 -6.66 -2.03 5.74
C PRO A 51 -6.32 -1.90 4.25
N ALA A 52 -6.05 -3.02 3.57
CA ALA A 52 -5.92 -3.06 2.13
C ALA A 52 -6.41 -4.42 1.59
N THR A 53 -6.83 -4.46 0.33
CA THR A 53 -7.18 -5.70 -0.36
C THR A 53 -6.32 -5.82 -1.61
N VAL A 54 -5.67 -6.97 -1.76
CA VAL A 54 -4.79 -7.27 -2.89
C VAL A 54 -5.26 -8.51 -3.63
N GLU A 55 -5.16 -8.46 -4.95
CA GLU A 55 -5.35 -9.60 -5.84
C GLU A 55 -4.04 -9.89 -6.55
N ILE A 56 -3.62 -11.16 -6.51
CA ILE A 56 -2.41 -11.65 -7.15
C ILE A 56 -2.82 -12.72 -8.16
N SER A 57 -2.54 -12.48 -9.43
CA SER A 57 -2.83 -13.48 -10.45
C SER A 57 -1.87 -14.66 -10.29
N THR A 58 -2.40 -15.88 -10.37
CA THR A 58 -1.53 -17.07 -10.38
C THR A 58 -0.85 -17.28 -11.74
N TRP A 59 -1.30 -16.55 -12.78
CA TRP A 59 -0.79 -16.61 -14.15
C TRP A 59 -0.77 -15.22 -14.81
N GLY A 60 0.30 -14.87 -15.53
CA GLY A 60 0.36 -13.67 -16.38
C GLY A 60 1.37 -12.59 -15.95
N LEU A 61 1.38 -11.50 -16.74
CA LEU A 61 2.36 -10.40 -16.67
C LEU A 61 2.06 -9.33 -15.61
N MET A 62 0.82 -9.26 -15.10
CA MET A 62 0.47 -8.39 -13.96
C MET A 62 0.35 -9.24 -12.71
N PRO A 63 1.43 -9.38 -11.92
CA PRO A 63 1.44 -10.30 -10.79
C PRO A 63 0.51 -9.85 -9.68
N GLN A 64 0.34 -8.54 -9.45
CA GLN A 64 -0.41 -8.01 -8.31
C GLN A 64 -1.16 -6.71 -8.61
N ARG A 65 -2.31 -6.54 -7.97
CA ARG A 65 -3.13 -5.32 -7.99
C ARG A 65 -3.78 -5.12 -6.63
N TYR A 66 -3.65 -3.92 -6.08
CA TYR A 66 -4.48 -3.51 -4.95
C TYR A 66 -5.85 -3.06 -5.47
N THR A 67 -6.92 -3.73 -5.02
CA THR A 67 -8.30 -3.35 -5.32
C THR A 67 -8.83 -2.34 -4.32
N SER A 68 -8.27 -2.32 -3.12
CA SER A 68 -8.51 -1.31 -2.09
C SER A 68 -7.22 -0.98 -1.38
N LEU A 69 -6.88 0.31 -1.27
CA LEU A 69 -5.70 0.79 -0.56
C LEU A 69 -5.96 2.19 0.02
N PRO A 70 -6.84 2.31 1.03
CA PRO A 70 -7.03 3.56 1.77
C PRO A 70 -5.69 4.04 2.35
N GLY A 71 -5.46 5.35 2.28
CA GLY A 71 -4.17 5.98 2.59
C GLY A 71 -3.24 6.14 1.38
N GLY A 72 -3.54 5.50 0.24
CA GLY A 72 -2.78 5.68 -1.01
C GLY A 72 -1.56 4.77 -1.13
N HIS A 73 -0.66 5.04 -2.07
CA HIS A 73 0.50 4.18 -2.27
C HIS A 73 1.56 4.34 -1.16
N LEU A 74 2.44 3.36 -1.03
CA LEU A 74 3.59 3.36 -0.11
C LEU A 74 4.89 3.31 -0.92
N SER A 75 5.89 4.09 -0.53
CA SER A 75 7.27 3.95 -0.99
C SER A 75 8.17 3.56 0.18
N PHE A 76 9.26 2.84 -0.10
CA PHE A 76 10.29 2.52 0.89
C PHE A 76 11.51 3.39 0.64
N GLU A 77 11.67 4.42 1.47
CA GLU A 77 12.75 5.42 1.36
C GLU A 77 13.43 5.55 2.72
N ASP A 78 14.75 5.73 2.73
CA ASP A 78 15.54 5.91 3.95
C ASP A 78 15.31 4.83 5.02
N GLY A 79 15.12 3.58 4.59
CA GLY A 79 14.92 2.43 5.48
C GLY A 79 13.53 2.35 6.11
N ARG A 80 12.55 3.13 5.65
CA ARG A 80 11.18 3.12 6.18
C ARG A 80 10.11 3.22 5.09
N TRP A 81 8.96 2.60 5.34
CA TRP A 81 7.78 2.74 4.53
C TRP A 81 7.08 4.08 4.80
N GLN A 82 6.71 4.81 3.75
CA GLN A 82 6.03 6.12 3.82
C GLN A 82 4.91 6.19 2.79
N ARG A 83 3.77 6.79 3.14
CA ARG A 83 2.69 7.04 2.19
C ARG A 83 3.12 8.12 1.20
N ILE A 84 2.79 7.93 -0.07
CA ILE A 84 3.03 8.90 -1.13
C ILE A 84 1.71 9.48 -1.62
N ASN A 85 1.70 10.79 -1.86
CA ASN A 85 0.59 11.45 -2.51
C ASN A 85 0.56 11.01 -3.99
N PRO A 86 -0.53 10.42 -4.48
CA PRO A 86 -0.63 9.97 -5.87
C PRO A 86 -0.58 11.11 -6.89
N GLU A 87 -0.88 12.35 -6.49
CA GLU A 87 -0.89 13.52 -7.39
C GLU A 87 0.51 14.11 -7.59
N THR A 88 1.31 14.17 -6.53
CA THR A 88 2.65 14.78 -6.56
C THR A 88 3.78 13.75 -6.58
N LEU A 89 3.49 12.49 -6.26
CA LEU A 89 4.45 11.41 -6.00
C LEU A 89 5.42 11.70 -4.85
N GLU A 90 5.13 12.72 -4.05
CA GLU A 90 5.91 13.09 -2.87
C GLU A 90 5.37 12.39 -1.62
N PRO A 91 6.21 12.11 -0.61
CA PRO A 91 5.75 11.63 0.68
C PRO A 91 4.71 12.57 1.28
N PHE A 92 3.66 12.03 1.91
CA PHE A 92 2.79 12.86 2.73
C PHE A 92 3.62 13.48 3.87
N PRO A 93 3.48 14.80 4.13
CA PRO A 93 4.14 15.41 5.28
C PRO A 93 3.75 14.66 6.55
N ALA A 94 4.73 14.41 7.42
CA ALA A 94 4.49 13.71 8.69
C ALA A 94 3.34 14.38 9.44
N GLN A 95 2.51 13.62 10.15
CA GLN A 95 1.30 14.09 10.85
C GLN A 95 1.49 15.34 11.75
N GLY A 96 2.72 15.67 12.14
CA GLY A 96 3.05 16.91 12.85
C GLY A 96 2.98 18.19 12.01
N ASP A 97 3.15 18.11 10.69
CA ASP A 97 3.13 19.26 9.76
C ASP A 97 1.73 19.55 9.19
N PHE A 98 0.81 18.58 9.27
CA PHE A 98 -0.53 18.73 8.69
C PHE A 98 -1.34 19.83 9.40
N LEU A 99 -1.16 19.99 10.71
CA LEU A 99 -1.76 21.09 11.47
C LEU A 99 -1.12 22.45 11.15
N ALA A 100 0.18 22.50 10.86
CA ALA A 100 0.88 23.74 10.49
C ALA A 100 0.43 24.25 9.11
N THR A 101 0.24 23.34 8.15
CA THR A 101 -0.25 23.69 6.80
C THR A 101 -1.71 24.15 6.79
N LEU A 102 -2.55 23.66 7.71
CA LEU A 102 -3.95 24.10 7.83
C LEU A 102 -4.15 25.36 8.68
N THR A 103 -3.18 25.73 9.51
CA THR A 103 -3.22 26.97 10.33
C THR A 103 -2.31 28.07 9.80
N ALA A 104 -1.52 27.82 8.75
CA ALA A 104 -0.83 28.88 8.04
C ALA A 104 -1.88 29.85 7.47
N PRO A 105 -1.89 31.14 7.89
CA PRO A 105 -2.75 32.12 7.26
C PRO A 105 -2.41 32.14 5.77
N ARG A 106 -3.45 32.08 4.92
CA ARG A 106 -3.29 32.41 3.50
C ARG A 106 -2.78 33.85 3.46
N GLU A 107 -1.51 34.04 3.12
CA GLU A 107 -1.00 35.36 2.75
C GLU A 107 -1.86 35.83 1.56
N GLY A 108 -2.79 36.77 1.81
CA GLY A 108 -3.70 37.27 0.80
C GLY A 108 -5.11 37.65 1.24
N GLU A 109 -5.49 37.55 2.52
CA GLU A 109 -6.73 38.21 2.98
C GLU A 109 -6.43 39.69 3.29
N GLU A 110 -6.30 40.46 2.21
CA GLU A 110 -6.25 41.91 2.27
C GLU A 110 -7.53 42.44 2.91
N ARG A 111 -7.31 43.34 3.86
CA ARG A 111 -8.34 44.15 4.51
C ARG A 111 -9.05 45.01 3.47
N GLU A 112 -10.37 45.01 3.51
CA GLU A 112 -11.17 46.23 3.28
C GLU A 112 -12.35 46.26 4.25
#